data_AF-A0A4Y8CBQ9-F1
#
_entry.id   AF-A0A4Y8CBQ9-F1
#
_cell.length_a   1.000
_cell.length_b   1.000
_cell.length_c   1.000
_cell.angle_alpha   90.00
_cell.angle_beta   90.00
_cell.angle_gamma   90.00
#
_symmetry.space_group_name_H-M   'P 1'
#
loop_
_entity.id
_entity.type
_entity.pdbx_description
1 polymer ?
#
loop_
_entity_poly.entity_id
_entity_poly.type
_entity_poly.pdbx_seq_one_letter_code
_entity_poly.pdbx_strand_id
1 'polypeptide(L)'
;SIEKAPNNVIIYASSNRRHLLSESITDNLDTQITHTELHLSDAAEERLSLSDRFGLWLSFYQGNLEEYLKMIDFYFKDYSCDKELLHVKAKEFATLRASRSGRTAKQFYLAFKENFK
;
A
#
# COMPACT_ATOMS: atom_id res chain seq x y z
N SER A 1 11.12 22.37 -12.39
CA SER A 1 11.81 22.81 -11.16
C SER A 1 11.29 22.04 -9.98
N ILE A 2 12.17 21.68 -9.04
CA ILE A 2 11.79 21.20 -7.71
C ILE A 2 11.99 22.40 -6.78
N GLU A 3 10.91 22.97 -6.27
CA GLU A 3 10.93 24.12 -5.36
C GLU A 3 10.63 23.69 -3.93
N LYS A 4 11.16 24.44 -2.96
CA LYS A 4 10.95 24.16 -1.53
C LYS A 4 9.50 24.45 -1.17
N ALA A 5 8.85 23.51 -0.47
CA ALA A 5 7.49 23.70 0.01
C ALA A 5 7.39 24.94 0.94
N PRO A 6 6.34 25.78 0.80
CA PRO A 6 6.09 26.91 1.69
C PRO A 6 5.93 26.45 3.15
N ASN A 7 6.30 27.30 4.10
CA ASN A 7 6.23 26.97 5.53
C ASN A 7 4.80 26.69 6.05
N ASN A 8 3.77 27.09 5.31
CA ASN A 8 2.36 26.92 5.63
C ASN A 8 1.69 25.78 4.85
N VAL A 9 2.46 24.84 4.30
CA VAL A 9 1.94 23.67 3.57
C VAL A 9 2.31 22.38 4.31
N ILE A 10 1.32 21.50 4.50
CA ILE A 10 1.50 20.15 5.04
C ILE A 10 1.17 19.14 3.94
N ILE A 11 2.08 18.19 3.70
CA ILE A 11 1.86 17.07 2.79
C ILE A 11 1.47 15.86 3.64
N TYR A 12 0.31 15.29 3.35
CA TYR A 12 -0.18 14.07 4.01
C TYR A 12 -0.29 12.93 3.00
N ALA A 13 0.28 11.78 3.32
CA ALA A 13 0.23 10.58 2.49
C ALA A 13 -0.40 9.44 3.30
N SER A 14 -1.50 8.88 2.80
CA SER A 14 -2.17 7.73 3.42
C SER A 14 -2.70 6.79 2.34
N SER A 15 -2.60 5.49 2.60
CA SER A 15 -3.27 4.44 1.82
C SER A 15 -4.74 4.27 2.17
N ASN A 16 -5.21 4.90 3.26
CA ASN A 16 -6.59 4.85 3.73
C ASN A 16 -7.14 6.27 3.91
N ARG A 17 -7.89 6.73 2.90
CA ARG A 17 -8.46 8.08 2.86
C ARG A 17 -9.56 8.33 3.89
N ARG A 18 -10.21 7.28 4.40
CA ARG A 18 -11.31 7.42 5.38
C ARG A 18 -10.86 7.98 6.73
N HIS A 19 -9.57 7.86 7.07
CA HIS A 19 -9.03 8.33 8.36
C HIS A 19 -8.22 9.63 8.24
N LEU A 20 -8.31 10.34 7.12
CA LEU A 20 -7.65 11.64 6.93
C LEU A 20 -8.23 12.74 7.84
N LEU A 21 -9.48 12.58 8.28
CA LEU A 21 -10.16 13.50 9.17
C LEU A 21 -10.45 12.75 10.48
N SER A 22 -10.01 13.32 11.60
CA SER A 22 -10.34 12.79 12.92
C SER A 22 -11.84 12.97 13.14
N GLU A 23 -12.57 11.87 13.32
CA GLU A 23 -13.91 11.94 13.89
C GLU A 23 -13.77 12.47 15.33
N SER A 24 -14.34 13.65 15.60
CA SER A 24 -14.35 14.17 16.96
C SER A 24 -15.36 13.36 17.76
N ILE A 25 -14.95 12.86 18.93
CA ILE A 25 -15.80 12.11 19.86
C ILE A 25 -17.02 12.95 20.30
N THR A 26 -16.94 14.29 20.18
CA THR A 26 -18.06 15.21 20.43
C THR A 26 -19.20 15.07 19.42
N ASP A 27 -18.93 14.71 18.16
CA ASP A 27 -19.98 14.50 17.15
C ASP A 27 -20.80 13.23 17.44
N ASN A 28 -20.19 12.25 18.13
CA ASN A 28 -20.88 11.04 18.56
C ASN A 28 -21.78 11.25 19.78
N LEU A 29 -21.49 12.22 20.65
CA LEU A 29 -22.24 12.45 21.89
C LEU A 29 -23.54 13.25 21.69
N ASP A 30 -23.63 14.04 20.62
CA ASP A 30 -24.85 14.80 20.27
C ASP A 30 -25.84 14.01 19.40
N THR A 31 -25.60 12.71 19.22
CA THR A 31 -26.55 11.78 18.55
C THR A 31 -27.75 11.42 19.44
N GLN A 32 -28.42 12.44 19.98
CA GLN A 32 -29.82 12.30 20.38
C GLN A 32 -30.69 12.40 19.13
N ILE A 33 -31.16 11.23 18.69
CA ILE A 33 -32.10 10.92 17.60
C ILE A 33 -33.09 12.08 17.36
N THR A 34 -32.73 13.02 16.48
CA THR A 34 -33.64 14.08 16.04
C THR A 34 -33.34 14.48 14.59
N HIS A 35 -33.88 13.74 13.62
CA HIS A 35 -34.11 14.21 12.25
C HIS A 35 -32.93 14.86 11.48
N THR A 36 -31.67 14.62 11.88
CA THR A 36 -30.45 15.27 11.36
C THR A 36 -29.48 14.34 10.63
N GLU A 37 -29.81 13.05 10.50
CA GLU A 37 -28.96 12.06 9.80
C GLU A 37 -28.67 12.42 8.33
N LEU A 38 -29.60 13.11 7.66
CA LEU A 38 -29.40 13.57 6.27
C LEU A 38 -28.21 14.54 6.14
N HIS A 39 -28.04 15.46 7.10
CA HIS A 39 -26.98 16.47 7.05
C HIS A 39 -25.59 15.91 7.37
N LEU A 40 -25.49 14.82 8.15
CA LEU A 40 -24.23 14.15 8.47
C LEU A 40 -23.67 13.38 7.26
N SER A 41 -24.54 12.66 6.54
CA SER A 41 -24.15 12.01 5.27
C SER A 41 -23.73 13.02 4.21
N ASP A 42 -24.47 14.13 4.06
CA ASP A 42 -24.11 15.20 3.13
C ASP A 42 -22.76 15.84 3.47
N ALA A 43 -22.49 16.12 4.75
CA ALA A 43 -21.21 16.66 5.18
C ALA A 43 -20.05 15.67 4.99
N ALA A 44 -20.30 14.35 5.13
CA ALA A 44 -19.32 13.31 4.86
C ALA A 44 -19.05 13.16 3.35
N GLU A 45 -20.09 13.21 2.51
CA GLU A 45 -19.95 13.18 1.05
C GLU A 45 -19.25 14.42 0.50
N GLU A 46 -19.54 15.61 1.03
CA GLU A 46 -18.89 16.86 0.61
C GLU A 46 -17.40 16.88 1.00
N ARG A 47 -17.05 16.31 2.16
CA ARG A 47 -15.65 16.12 2.60
C ARG A 47 -14.90 15.07 1.76
N LEU A 48 -15.58 14.01 1.35
CA LEU A 48 -15.03 12.99 0.45
C LEU A 48 -14.79 13.60 -0.95
N SER A 49 -15.74 14.38 -1.44
CA SER A 49 -15.66 15.16 -2.70
C SER A 49 -14.47 16.14 -2.69
N LEU A 50 -14.22 16.82 -1.57
CA LEU A 50 -13.06 17.68 -1.40
C LEU A 50 -11.73 16.90 -1.46
N SER A 51 -11.63 15.77 -0.76
CA SER A 51 -10.44 14.91 -0.82
C SER A 51 -10.19 14.36 -2.23
N ASP A 52 -11.25 14.04 -2.99
CA ASP A 52 -11.13 13.51 -4.35
C ASP A 52 -10.67 14.57 -5.35
N ARG A 53 -10.97 15.85 -5.11
CA ARG A 53 -10.57 16.97 -6.00
C ARG A 53 -9.12 17.43 -5.84
N PHE A 54 -8.49 17.21 -4.68
CA PHE A 54 -7.17 17.77 -4.37
C PHE A 54 -6.07 16.72 -4.09
N GLY A 55 -6.36 15.43 -4.29
CA GLY A 55 -5.40 14.34 -4.07
C GLY A 55 -4.58 14.00 -5.32
N LEU A 56 -3.26 13.84 -5.16
CA LEU A 56 -2.45 13.05 -6.11
C LEU A 56 -2.63 11.57 -5.79
N TRP A 57 -2.97 10.79 -6.81
CA TRP A 57 -3.19 9.35 -6.67
C TRP A 57 -1.94 8.60 -7.14
N LEU A 58 -1.25 7.98 -6.19
CA LEU A 58 -0.15 7.07 -6.50
C LEU A 58 -0.71 5.66 -6.63
N SER A 59 -0.86 5.21 -7.87
CA SER A 59 -1.32 3.86 -8.18
C SER A 59 -0.17 2.87 -8.03
N PHE A 60 -0.45 1.74 -7.37
CA PHE A 60 0.45 0.59 -7.34
C PHE A 60 0.02 -0.40 -8.41
N TYR A 61 0.85 -0.58 -9.43
CA TYR A 61 0.64 -1.57 -10.47
C TYR A 61 1.12 -2.93 -9.99
N GLN A 62 0.42 -4.00 -10.41
CA GLN A 62 0.93 -5.33 -10.15
C GLN A 62 2.22 -5.54 -10.94
N GLY A 63 3.28 -5.90 -10.22
CA GLY A 63 4.56 -6.16 -10.85
C GLY A 63 4.47 -7.37 -11.79
N ASN A 64 5.19 -7.30 -12.90
CA ASN A 64 5.27 -8.39 -13.85
C ASN A 64 6.20 -9.51 -13.31
N LEU A 65 6.28 -10.65 -14.01
CA LEU A 65 7.10 -11.77 -13.55
C LEU A 65 8.60 -11.40 -13.50
N GLU A 66 9.07 -10.58 -14.42
CA GLU A 66 10.46 -10.15 -14.49
C GLU A 66 10.84 -9.30 -13.28
N GLU A 67 9.99 -8.34 -12.89
CA GLU A 67 10.16 -7.53 -11.69
C GLU A 67 10.16 -8.38 -10.42
N TYR A 68 9.29 -9.39 -10.37
CA TYR A 68 9.30 -10.35 -9.28
C TYR A 68 10.64 -11.08 -9.18
N LEU A 69 11.18 -11.61 -10.29
CA LEU A 69 12.47 -12.29 -10.30
C LEU A 69 13.62 -11.35 -9.94
N LYS A 70 13.60 -10.09 -10.38
CA LYS A 70 14.57 -9.06 -9.95
C LYS A 70 14.56 -8.86 -8.43
N MET A 71 13.39 -8.87 -7.79
CA MET A 71 13.30 -8.81 -6.32
C MET A 71 13.90 -10.05 -5.66
N ILE A 72 13.71 -11.23 -6.25
CA ILE A 72 14.31 -12.48 -5.76
C ILE A 72 15.84 -12.39 -5.86
N ASP A 73 16.37 -12.01 -7.02
CA ASP A 73 17.81 -11.81 -7.23
C ASP A 73 18.40 -10.81 -6.24
N PHE A 74 17.67 -9.73 -5.95
CA PHE A 74 18.09 -8.74 -4.95
C PHE A 74 18.22 -9.35 -3.54
N TYR A 75 17.28 -10.19 -3.12
CA TYR A 75 17.32 -10.82 -1.79
C TYR A 75 18.45 -11.86 -1.66
N PHE A 76 18.82 -12.52 -2.76
CA PHE A 76 19.85 -13.58 -2.80
C PHE A 76 21.18 -13.09 -3.39
N LYS A 77 21.40 -11.78 -3.53
CA LYS A 77 22.60 -11.22 -4.16
C LYS A 77 23.92 -11.67 -3.54
N ASP A 78 23.92 -11.96 -2.24
CA ASP A 78 25.10 -12.36 -1.46
C ASP A 78 25.23 -13.89 -1.34
N TYR A 79 24.38 -14.65 -2.04
CA TYR A 79 24.33 -16.11 -2.00
C TYR A 79 24.94 -16.71 -3.28
N SER A 80 25.88 -17.63 -3.13
CA SER A 80 26.43 -18.41 -4.25
C SER A 80 25.51 -19.60 -4.58
N CYS A 81 24.35 -19.29 -5.17
CA CYS A 81 23.35 -20.29 -5.56
C CYS A 81 23.13 -20.32 -7.07
N ASP A 82 22.62 -21.44 -7.58
CA ASP A 82 22.17 -21.55 -8.96
C ASP A 82 20.92 -20.68 -9.18
N LYS A 83 21.08 -19.62 -10.00
CA LYS A 83 20.02 -18.67 -10.31
C LYS A 83 18.86 -19.30 -11.06
N GLU A 84 19.11 -20.29 -11.92
CA GLU A 84 18.04 -20.95 -12.66
C GLU A 84 17.15 -21.73 -11.70
N LEU A 85 17.75 -22.51 -10.81
CA LEU A 85 17.04 -23.25 -9.77
C LEU A 85 16.27 -22.32 -8.83
N LEU A 86 16.91 -21.21 -8.41
CA LEU A 86 16.28 -20.19 -7.57
C LEU A 86 15.03 -19.60 -8.24
N HIS A 87 15.12 -19.25 -9.51
CA HIS A 87 14.02 -18.67 -10.28
C HIS A 87 12.89 -19.66 -10.49
N VAL A 88 13.20 -20.94 -10.75
CA VAL A 88 12.19 -22.01 -10.85
C VAL A 88 11.42 -22.13 -9.53
N LYS A 89 12.12 -22.21 -8.39
CA LYS A 89 11.49 -22.30 -7.07
C LYS A 89 10.68 -21.05 -6.73
N ALA A 90 11.17 -19.86 -7.09
CA ALA A 90 10.43 -18.63 -6.88
C ALA A 90 9.15 -18.55 -7.72
N LYS A 91 9.18 -19.04 -8.96
CA LYS A 91 8.00 -19.15 -9.84
C LYS A 91 6.95 -20.11 -9.29
N GLU A 92 7.38 -21.28 -8.84
CA GLU A 92 6.50 -22.26 -8.16
C GLU A 92 5.83 -21.62 -6.94
N PHE A 93 6.60 -20.95 -6.09
CA PHE A 93 6.10 -20.29 -4.89
C PHE A 93 5.09 -19.17 -5.21
N ALA A 94 5.39 -18.31 -6.19
CA ALA A 94 4.48 -17.24 -6.61
C ALA A 94 3.17 -17.80 -7.19
N THR A 95 3.25 -18.92 -7.89
CA THR A 95 2.08 -19.61 -8.47
C THR A 95 1.19 -20.17 -7.36
N LEU A 96 1.78 -20.85 -6.37
CA LEU A 96 1.06 -21.37 -5.20
C LEU A 96 0.37 -20.27 -4.37
N ARG A 97 0.99 -19.08 -4.29
CA ARG A 97 0.44 -17.93 -3.55
C ARG A 97 -0.49 -17.04 -4.39
N ALA A 98 -0.64 -17.34 -5.68
CA ALA A 98 -1.36 -16.51 -6.65
C ALA A 98 -0.96 -15.01 -6.58
N SER A 99 0.31 -14.71 -6.28
CA SER A 99 0.78 -13.34 -6.07
C SER A 99 2.27 -13.19 -6.42
N ARG A 100 2.61 -12.07 -7.06
CA ARG A 100 3.99 -11.71 -7.46
C ARG A 100 4.46 -10.40 -6.81
N SER A 101 3.84 -10.05 -5.68
CA SER A 101 4.17 -8.82 -4.96
C SER A 101 5.54 -8.89 -4.28
N GLY A 102 6.09 -7.73 -3.91
CA GLY A 102 7.30 -7.67 -3.08
C GLY A 102 7.11 -8.34 -1.71
N ARG A 103 5.88 -8.39 -1.18
CA ARG A 103 5.55 -9.18 0.02
C ARG A 103 5.78 -10.67 -0.23
N THR A 104 5.32 -11.19 -1.36
CA THR A 104 5.55 -12.59 -1.74
C THR A 104 7.03 -12.90 -1.92
N ALA A 105 7.79 -12.00 -2.56
CA ALA A 105 9.24 -12.16 -2.72
C ALA A 105 9.97 -12.23 -1.37
N LYS A 106 9.61 -11.36 -0.42
CA LYS A 106 10.14 -11.40 0.95
C LYS A 106 9.76 -12.69 1.68
N GLN A 107 8.52 -13.17 1.52
CA GLN A 107 8.09 -14.44 2.10
C GLN A 107 8.88 -15.63 1.55
N PHE A 108 9.13 -15.64 0.23
CA PHE A 108 9.99 -16.64 -0.39
C PHE A 108 11.41 -16.58 0.19
N TYR A 109 12.02 -15.41 0.24
CA TYR A 109 13.36 -15.25 0.84
C TYR A 109 13.42 -15.79 2.27
N LEU A 110 12.48 -15.39 3.13
CA LEU A 110 12.45 -15.85 4.53
C LEU A 110 12.28 -17.37 4.65
N ALA A 111 11.54 -18.01 3.75
CA ALA A 111 11.29 -19.44 3.77
C ALA A 111 12.47 -20.26 3.20
N PHE A 112 13.19 -19.73 2.20
CA PHE A 112 14.18 -20.48 1.43
C PHE A 112 15.64 -20.04 1.67
N LYS A 113 15.89 -18.95 2.41
CA LYS A 113 17.25 -18.43 2.64
C LYS A 113 18.23 -19.44 3.24
N GLU A 114 17.77 -20.40 4.04
CA GLU A 114 18.64 -21.43 4.64
C GLU A 114 18.90 -22.58 3.66
N ASN A 115 18.04 -22.81 2.67
CA ASN A 115 18.22 -23.85 1.65
C ASN A 115 19.28 -23.49 0.61
N PHE A 116 19.55 -22.19 0.43
CA PHE A 116 20.45 -21.67 -0.58
C PHE A 116 21.73 -21.04 -0.01
N LYS A 117 21.89 -21.02 1.32
CA LYS A 117 23.08 -20.53 2.04
C LYS A 117 24.26 -21.46 1.88
#